data_AF-A0A929PYA3-F1
#
_entry.id   AF-A0A929PYA3-F1
#
_cell.length_a   1.000
_cell.length_b   1.000
_cell.length_c   1.000
_cell.angle_alpha   90.00
_cell.angle_beta   90.00
_cell.angle_gamma   90.00
#
_symmetry.space_group_name_H-M   'P 1'
#
loop_
_entity.id
_entity.type
_entity.pdbx_description
1 polymer ?
#
loop_
_entity_poly.entity_id
_entity_poly.type
_entity_poly.pdbx_seq_one_letter_code
_entity_poly.pdbx_strand_id
1 'polypeptide(L)'
;MKKLSVICLLGLSITLISWGFKGHRAIATIAQKHLSSNTAYVVSAYLKGEGMADVATWADENKNPKTAAWHYVNLPLGLTREAFVKAISESDNNVYTAILKTEAQLKDKNLSSEQKYEALKYLIHLVGDAHQPMHVSRKEDKGGNTIQVRFDNKGTNLHSLWDSKLIDHEGLSESDIAKNYDVATGTEIKQWQSDSPMEWLWESYQISSELYMNTKPGQQIDEAYYQKYITVIRKRVDQAGIRLAGELNKLFNSATPPTATTATAVPQVAATVTNIKLEDVKNAIGKTVTTQGKVFSSKDIGSMVLVNLGAAYPNQMLTVALKGKAKELGAQLENKMITVEGDVIDYKGKPEIIITDPAKIKF
;
A
#
# COMPACT_ATOMS: atom_id res chain seq x y z
N MET A 1 13.10 50.68 3.77
CA MET A 1 12.62 49.51 4.54
C MET A 1 12.39 48.35 3.57
N LYS A 2 13.30 47.37 3.53
CA LYS A 2 13.21 46.21 2.61
C LYS A 2 12.19 45.22 3.19
N LYS A 3 11.12 44.93 2.45
CA LYS A 3 10.12 43.92 2.81
C LYS A 3 10.76 42.53 2.70
N LEU A 4 10.90 41.83 3.83
CA LEU A 4 11.28 40.42 3.86
C LEU A 4 10.05 39.59 3.46
N SER A 5 10.07 39.00 2.28
CA SER A 5 9.08 37.99 1.88
C SER A 5 9.39 36.69 2.62
N VAL A 6 8.53 36.32 3.57
CA VAL A 6 8.56 35.00 4.21
C VAL A 6 8.04 33.99 3.18
N ILE A 7 8.95 33.20 2.60
CA ILE A 7 8.59 32.04 1.80
C ILE A 7 8.18 30.94 2.79
N CYS A 8 6.88 30.65 2.85
CA CYS A 8 6.35 29.51 3.57
C CYS A 8 6.74 28.25 2.79
N LEU A 9 7.79 27.53 3.24
CA LEU A 9 8.07 26.17 2.75
C LEU A 9 6.91 25.28 3.21
N LEU A 10 5.96 25.02 2.32
CA LEU A 10 5.06 23.88 2.42
C LEU A 10 5.93 22.63 2.41
N GLY A 11 6.15 22.04 3.59
CA GLY A 11 6.76 20.73 3.69
C GLY A 11 5.88 19.74 2.94
N LEU A 12 6.38 19.21 1.81
CA LEU A 12 5.84 17.97 1.29
C LEU A 12 6.05 16.92 2.38
N SER A 13 4.96 16.43 2.95
CA SER A 13 4.98 15.18 3.71
C SER A 13 5.44 14.09 2.74
N ILE A 14 6.72 13.78 2.78
CA ILE A 14 7.29 12.64 2.05
C ILE A 14 6.64 11.42 2.69
N THR A 15 5.66 10.86 1.99
CA THR A 15 5.01 9.63 2.36
C THR A 15 6.06 8.54 2.33
N LEU A 16 6.36 7.96 3.50
CA LEU A 16 7.00 6.66 3.62
C LEU A 16 6.03 5.65 3.01
N ILE A 17 6.05 5.54 1.69
CA ILE A 17 5.40 4.46 0.95
C ILE A 17 6.46 3.38 0.93
N SER A 18 6.10 2.14 1.25
CA SER A 18 7.04 1.04 1.01
C SER A 18 7.20 0.77 -0.46
N TRP A 19 7.43 -0.49 -0.87
CA TRP A 19 7.26 -0.88 -2.26
C TRP A 19 6.12 -0.07 -2.85
N GLY A 20 6.40 0.67 -3.92
CA GLY A 20 5.40 1.55 -4.50
C GLY A 20 4.16 0.74 -4.88
N PHE A 21 3.12 1.44 -5.30
CA PHE A 21 1.85 0.82 -5.70
C PHE A 21 2.00 -0.50 -6.48
N LYS A 22 2.89 -0.52 -7.48
CA LYS A 22 3.16 -1.72 -8.29
C LYS A 22 3.77 -2.88 -7.50
N GLY A 23 4.72 -2.60 -6.62
CA GLY A 23 5.44 -3.64 -5.85
C GLY A 23 4.51 -4.35 -4.87
N HIS A 24 3.72 -3.62 -4.07
CA HIS A 24 2.75 -4.25 -3.16
C HIS A 24 1.71 -5.10 -3.89
N ARG A 25 1.21 -4.61 -5.03
CA ARG A 25 0.24 -5.35 -5.82
C ARG A 25 0.85 -6.62 -6.40
N ALA A 26 2.06 -6.54 -6.93
CA ALA A 26 2.77 -7.71 -7.41
C ALA A 26 2.98 -8.74 -6.29
N ILE A 27 3.46 -8.31 -5.11
CA ILE A 27 3.64 -9.18 -3.93
C ILE A 27 2.33 -9.89 -3.56
N ALA A 28 1.23 -9.15 -3.50
CA ALA A 28 -0.08 -9.71 -3.17
C ALA A 28 -0.61 -10.66 -4.26
N THR A 29 -0.38 -10.37 -5.55
CA THR A 29 -0.73 -11.25 -6.66
C THR A 29 0.08 -12.54 -6.66
N ILE A 30 1.39 -12.46 -6.41
CA ILE A 30 2.26 -13.63 -6.25
C ILE A 30 1.75 -14.45 -5.06
N ALA A 31 1.53 -13.82 -3.91
CA ALA A 31 1.03 -14.51 -2.72
C ALA A 31 -0.28 -15.25 -3.00
N GLN A 32 -1.23 -14.60 -3.68
CA GLN A 32 -2.52 -15.19 -4.04
C GLN A 32 -2.40 -16.46 -4.89
N LYS A 33 -1.41 -16.55 -5.78
CA LYS A 33 -1.13 -17.73 -6.61
C LYS A 33 -0.57 -18.91 -5.80
N HIS A 34 0.05 -18.66 -4.66
CA HIS A 34 0.70 -19.67 -3.80
C HIS A 34 -0.13 -20.03 -2.55
N LEU A 35 -1.37 -19.57 -2.45
CA LEU A 35 -2.29 -19.99 -1.39
C LEU A 35 -2.80 -21.41 -1.61
N SER A 36 -3.02 -22.15 -0.54
CA SER A 36 -3.83 -23.36 -0.60
C SER A 36 -5.28 -22.99 -0.92
N SER A 37 -6.04 -23.93 -1.48
CA SER A 37 -7.44 -23.68 -1.86
C SER A 37 -8.30 -23.21 -0.68
N ASN A 38 -8.09 -23.76 0.52
CA ASN A 38 -8.84 -23.33 1.71
C ASN A 38 -8.42 -21.92 2.14
N THR A 39 -7.12 -21.63 2.18
CA THR A 39 -6.61 -20.30 2.51
C THR A 39 -7.14 -19.24 1.54
N ALA A 40 -7.12 -19.51 0.23
CA ALA A 40 -7.66 -18.61 -0.78
C ALA A 40 -9.15 -18.30 -0.54
N TYR A 41 -9.94 -19.30 -0.19
CA TYR A 41 -11.35 -19.15 0.13
C TYR A 41 -11.57 -18.30 1.40
N VAL A 42 -10.85 -18.61 2.49
CA VAL A 42 -10.93 -17.86 3.75
C VAL A 42 -10.50 -16.41 3.59
N VAL A 43 -9.39 -16.16 2.89
CA VAL A 43 -8.88 -14.82 2.60
C VAL A 43 -9.91 -14.02 1.78
N SER A 44 -10.46 -14.61 0.72
CA SER A 44 -11.51 -13.97 -0.09
C SER A 44 -12.75 -13.61 0.74
N ALA A 45 -13.18 -14.50 1.64
CA ALA A 45 -14.30 -14.26 2.54
C ALA A 45 -14.02 -13.09 3.51
N TYR A 46 -12.84 -13.03 4.12
CA TYR A 46 -12.45 -11.90 4.97
C TYR A 46 -12.37 -10.58 4.19
N LEU A 47 -11.89 -10.61 2.95
CA LEU A 47 -11.79 -9.45 2.07
C LEU A 47 -13.12 -9.03 1.43
N LYS A 48 -14.23 -9.71 1.75
CA LYS A 48 -15.59 -9.36 1.29
C LYS A 48 -15.67 -9.22 -0.25
N GLY A 49 -14.89 -10.03 -0.98
CA GLY A 49 -14.84 -10.02 -2.44
C GLY A 49 -13.82 -9.06 -3.07
N GLU A 50 -13.08 -8.27 -2.29
CA GLU A 50 -11.94 -7.51 -2.80
C GLU A 50 -10.75 -8.42 -3.12
N GLY A 51 -9.99 -8.11 -4.18
CA GLY A 51 -8.76 -8.81 -4.50
C GLY A 51 -7.62 -8.47 -3.54
N MET A 52 -6.70 -9.41 -3.29
CA MET A 52 -5.54 -9.15 -2.42
C MET A 52 -4.69 -7.98 -2.93
N ALA A 53 -4.49 -7.88 -4.24
CA ALA A 53 -3.78 -6.75 -4.85
C ALA A 53 -4.52 -5.42 -4.63
N ASP A 54 -5.85 -5.40 -4.58
CA ASP A 54 -6.63 -4.18 -4.38
C ASP A 54 -6.45 -3.62 -2.97
N VAL A 55 -6.33 -4.48 -1.97
CA VAL A 55 -6.13 -4.07 -0.58
C VAL A 55 -4.66 -3.91 -0.18
N ALA A 56 -3.71 -4.35 -1.03
CA ALA A 56 -2.29 -4.39 -0.69
C ALA A 56 -1.66 -3.03 -0.40
N THR A 57 -2.29 -1.93 -0.85
CA THR A 57 -1.81 -0.55 -0.63
C THR A 57 -2.65 0.23 0.37
N TRP A 58 -3.70 -0.41 0.91
CA TRP A 58 -4.65 0.22 1.82
C TRP A 58 -3.98 0.81 3.07
N ALA A 59 -2.96 0.15 3.62
CA ALA A 59 -2.29 0.61 4.85
C ALA A 59 -1.59 1.97 4.65
N ASP A 60 -0.94 2.19 3.51
CA ASP A 60 -0.32 3.47 3.18
C ASP A 60 -1.35 4.57 2.87
N GLU A 61 -2.46 4.21 2.21
CA GLU A 61 -3.56 5.14 1.95
C GLU A 61 -4.27 5.62 3.22
N ASN A 62 -4.31 4.76 4.24
CA ASN A 62 -5.00 4.96 5.52
C ASN A 62 -4.02 5.18 6.68
N LYS A 63 -2.80 5.60 6.35
CA LYS A 63 -1.73 5.86 7.31
C LYS A 63 -2.18 6.89 8.35
N ASN A 64 -2.00 6.53 9.61
CA ASN A 64 -2.29 7.41 10.74
C ASN A 64 -1.11 7.40 11.73
N PRO A 65 -1.00 8.38 12.64
CA PRO A 65 0.15 8.47 13.55
C PRO A 65 0.39 7.24 14.43
N LYS A 66 -0.65 6.43 14.72
CA LYS A 66 -0.53 5.22 15.56
C LYS A 66 0.10 4.06 14.81
N THR A 67 -0.14 3.95 13.51
CA THR A 67 0.37 2.86 12.66
C THR A 67 1.53 3.29 11.76
N ALA A 68 1.89 4.58 11.74
CA ALA A 68 2.95 5.09 10.87
C ALA A 68 4.30 4.38 11.06
N ALA A 69 4.64 4.01 12.29
CA ALA A 69 5.87 3.30 12.61
C ALA A 69 5.82 1.79 12.28
N TRP A 70 4.64 1.24 12.00
CA TRP A 70 4.51 -0.18 11.61
C TRP A 70 5.17 -0.47 10.27
N HIS A 71 5.44 0.54 9.45
CA HIS A 71 5.94 0.33 8.10
C HIS A 71 7.45 0.09 8.04
N TYR A 72 8.21 0.32 9.10
CA TYR A 72 9.67 0.25 9.03
C TYR A 72 10.27 -0.09 10.38
N VAL A 73 11.59 -0.25 10.39
CA VAL A 73 12.41 -0.23 11.61
C VAL A 73 13.70 0.52 11.33
N ASN A 74 14.10 1.33 12.32
CA ASN A 74 15.32 2.13 12.25
C ASN A 74 16.41 1.49 13.11
N LEU A 75 17.55 1.19 12.51
CA LEU A 75 18.68 0.51 13.15
C LEU A 75 20.01 1.19 12.80
N PRO A 76 20.98 1.24 13.71
CA PRO A 76 22.36 1.62 13.35
C PRO A 76 22.93 0.59 12.36
N LEU A 77 23.88 1.02 11.53
CA LEU A 77 24.61 0.13 10.61
C LEU A 77 25.67 -0.71 11.35
N GLY A 78 26.11 -1.80 10.71
CA GLY A 78 27.23 -2.62 11.19
C GLY A 78 26.91 -3.57 12.34
N LEU A 79 25.64 -3.72 12.73
CA LEU A 79 25.22 -4.73 13.70
C LEU A 79 25.58 -6.15 13.27
N THR A 80 26.06 -6.95 14.23
CA THR A 80 26.08 -8.41 14.11
C THR A 80 24.65 -8.96 14.11
N ARG A 81 24.45 -10.19 13.67
CA ARG A 81 23.12 -10.82 13.67
C ARG A 81 22.51 -10.89 15.08
N GLU A 82 23.32 -11.19 16.10
CA GLU A 82 22.85 -11.23 17.49
C GLU A 82 22.38 -9.84 17.98
N ALA A 83 23.20 -8.80 17.73
CA ALA A 83 22.85 -7.43 18.10
C ALA A 83 21.61 -6.92 17.34
N PHE A 84 21.47 -7.31 16.07
CA PHE A 84 20.29 -7.04 15.26
C PHE A 84 19.03 -7.67 15.84
N VAL A 85 19.05 -8.98 16.12
CA VAL A 85 17.91 -9.69 16.71
C VAL A 85 17.51 -9.05 18.03
N LYS A 86 18.48 -8.74 18.90
CA LYS A 86 18.24 -8.04 20.17
C LYS A 86 17.57 -6.67 19.94
N ALA A 87 18.08 -5.85 19.03
CA ALA A 87 17.54 -4.52 18.75
C ALA A 87 16.10 -4.57 18.21
N ILE A 88 15.78 -5.52 17.33
CA ILE A 88 14.41 -5.72 16.83
C ILE A 88 13.48 -6.18 17.94
N SER A 89 13.92 -7.12 18.78
CA SER A 89 13.09 -7.77 19.79
C SER A 89 12.79 -6.85 20.99
N GLU A 90 13.69 -5.91 21.29
CA GLU A 90 13.51 -4.89 22.34
C GLU A 90 12.83 -3.62 21.83
N SER A 91 12.59 -3.50 20.52
CA SER A 91 11.88 -2.37 19.93
C SER A 91 10.39 -2.66 19.84
N ASP A 92 9.60 -1.78 20.43
CA ASP A 92 8.16 -1.74 20.21
C ASP A 92 7.80 -0.91 18.98
N ASN A 93 6.62 -1.18 18.42
CA ASN A 93 5.97 -0.35 17.39
C ASN A 93 6.80 -0.18 16.10
N ASN A 94 7.22 -1.30 15.53
CA ASN A 94 7.93 -1.41 14.26
C ASN A 94 7.28 -2.49 13.36
N VAL A 95 7.77 -2.64 12.12
CA VAL A 95 7.26 -3.64 11.17
C VAL A 95 7.25 -5.08 11.66
N TYR A 96 8.27 -5.50 12.42
CA TYR A 96 8.31 -6.84 13.00
C TYR A 96 7.18 -7.06 14.01
N THR A 97 7.07 -6.17 14.99
CA THR A 97 6.01 -6.26 16.02
C THR A 97 4.61 -6.10 15.43
N ALA A 98 4.46 -5.31 14.35
CA ALA A 98 3.19 -5.12 13.67
C ALA A 98 2.76 -6.38 12.90
N ILE A 99 3.67 -7.07 12.21
CA ILE A 99 3.40 -8.38 11.59
C ILE A 99 2.90 -9.36 12.65
N LEU A 100 3.68 -9.57 13.73
CA LEU A 100 3.29 -10.50 14.80
C LEU A 100 1.94 -10.15 15.44
N LYS A 101 1.68 -8.84 15.62
CA LYS A 101 0.40 -8.35 16.14
C LYS A 101 -0.75 -8.67 15.20
N THR A 102 -0.61 -8.41 13.90
CA THR A 102 -1.67 -8.70 12.92
C THR A 102 -1.94 -10.19 12.79
N GLU A 103 -0.90 -11.04 12.82
CA GLU A 103 -1.05 -12.50 12.86
C GLU A 103 -1.80 -12.95 14.12
N ALA A 104 -1.48 -12.39 15.29
CA ALA A 104 -2.17 -12.68 16.54
C ALA A 104 -3.65 -12.26 16.48
N GLN A 105 -3.95 -11.08 15.91
CA GLN A 105 -5.31 -10.59 15.71
C GLN A 105 -6.12 -11.52 14.80
N LEU A 106 -5.52 -12.02 13.72
CA LEU A 106 -6.20 -12.94 12.80
C LEU A 106 -6.55 -14.29 13.47
N LYS A 107 -5.71 -14.75 14.41
CA LYS A 107 -5.94 -15.96 15.21
C LYS A 107 -6.96 -15.76 16.34
N ASP A 108 -7.13 -14.54 16.85
CA ASP A 108 -8.01 -14.26 17.98
C ASP A 108 -9.49 -14.48 17.60
N LYS A 109 -10.19 -15.34 18.33
CA LYS A 109 -11.61 -15.67 18.09
C LYS A 109 -12.57 -14.59 18.60
N ASN A 110 -12.10 -13.68 19.43
CA ASN A 110 -12.92 -12.63 20.04
C ASN A 110 -12.98 -11.34 19.20
N LEU A 111 -12.11 -11.22 18.19
CA LEU A 111 -12.15 -10.07 17.30
C LEU A 111 -13.29 -10.18 16.28
N SER A 112 -13.92 -9.04 16.03
CA SER A 112 -14.94 -8.88 14.99
C SER A 112 -14.38 -9.15 13.59
N SER A 113 -15.27 -9.46 12.65
CA SER A 113 -14.93 -9.61 11.23
C SER A 113 -14.26 -8.36 10.67
N GLU A 114 -14.67 -7.17 11.09
CA GLU A 114 -14.10 -5.88 10.69
C GLU A 114 -12.65 -5.73 11.18
N GLN A 115 -12.37 -6.08 12.44
CA GLN A 115 -11.02 -6.05 13.00
C GLN A 115 -10.09 -7.05 12.31
N LYS A 116 -10.60 -8.24 11.97
CA LYS A 116 -9.84 -9.23 11.20
C LYS A 116 -9.61 -8.82 9.77
N TYR A 117 -10.59 -8.21 9.13
CA TYR A 117 -10.45 -7.63 7.79
C TYR A 117 -9.36 -6.54 7.78
N GLU A 118 -9.34 -5.65 8.77
CA GLU A 118 -8.28 -4.64 8.89
C GLU A 118 -6.90 -5.28 9.16
N ALA A 119 -6.83 -6.25 10.10
CA ALA A 119 -5.59 -6.97 10.39
C ALA A 119 -5.03 -7.71 9.16
N LEU A 120 -5.89 -8.29 8.33
CA LEU A 120 -5.49 -8.97 7.09
C LEU A 120 -4.89 -8.00 6.09
N LYS A 121 -5.49 -6.82 5.91
CA LYS A 121 -4.95 -5.78 5.03
C LYS A 121 -3.57 -5.28 5.49
N TYR A 122 -3.40 -5.09 6.80
CA TYR A 122 -2.08 -4.78 7.34
C TYR A 122 -1.10 -5.91 7.11
N LEU A 123 -1.44 -7.18 7.38
CA LEU A 123 -0.51 -8.29 7.15
C LEU A 123 -0.06 -8.37 5.68
N ILE A 124 -0.99 -8.25 4.72
CA ILE A 124 -0.68 -8.24 3.28
C ILE A 124 0.33 -7.13 2.93
N HIS A 125 0.16 -5.94 3.50
CA HIS A 125 1.04 -4.80 3.24
C HIS A 125 2.41 -4.95 3.92
N LEU A 126 2.40 -5.20 5.24
CA LEU A 126 3.58 -5.18 6.10
C LEU A 126 4.59 -6.28 5.76
N VAL A 127 4.13 -7.44 5.24
CA VAL A 127 5.06 -8.45 4.71
C VAL A 127 5.84 -7.88 3.52
N GLY A 128 5.21 -7.06 2.66
CA GLY A 128 5.92 -6.32 1.63
C GLY A 128 6.96 -5.37 2.22
N ASP A 129 6.58 -4.57 3.21
CA ASP A 129 7.47 -3.60 3.86
C ASP A 129 8.70 -4.25 4.48
N ALA A 130 8.53 -5.38 5.15
CA ALA A 130 9.62 -6.15 5.75
C ALA A 130 10.68 -6.58 4.71
N HIS A 131 10.29 -6.70 3.44
CA HIS A 131 11.17 -7.13 2.35
C HIS A 131 11.81 -5.98 1.57
N GLN A 132 11.36 -4.73 1.78
CA GLN A 132 11.94 -3.54 1.17
C GLN A 132 13.20 -3.14 1.97
N PRO A 133 14.42 -3.24 1.42
CA PRO A 133 15.66 -2.97 2.16
C PRO A 133 15.68 -1.64 2.91
N MET A 134 15.23 -0.55 2.30
CA MET A 134 15.24 0.78 2.90
C MET A 134 14.21 0.96 4.03
N HIS A 135 13.30 0.00 4.23
CA HIS A 135 12.39 -0.08 5.39
C HIS A 135 13.04 -0.73 6.62
N VAL A 136 14.19 -1.39 6.45
CA VAL A 136 14.99 -1.98 7.53
C VAL A 136 16.38 -1.36 7.47
N SER A 137 16.47 -0.10 7.88
CA SER A 137 17.64 0.73 7.60
C SER A 137 17.82 1.81 8.67
N ARG A 138 18.63 2.86 8.44
CA ARG A 138 19.09 3.75 9.52
C ARG A 138 18.22 4.99 9.70
N LYS A 139 18.20 5.51 10.95
CA LYS A 139 17.35 6.64 11.35
C LYS A 139 17.83 7.97 10.78
N GLU A 140 19.14 8.14 10.67
CA GLU A 140 19.83 9.42 10.42
C GLU A 140 19.37 10.08 9.13
N ASP A 141 19.02 9.28 8.13
CA ASP A 141 18.54 9.74 6.83
C ASP A 141 17.08 9.35 6.54
N LYS A 142 16.35 8.91 7.58
CA LYS A 142 14.98 8.42 7.51
C LYS A 142 14.84 7.29 6.49
N GLY A 143 15.72 6.31 6.59
CA GLY A 143 15.82 5.19 5.66
C GLY A 143 16.06 5.60 4.21
N GLY A 144 17.03 6.49 4.00
CA GLY A 144 17.44 6.98 2.68
C GLY A 144 16.56 8.07 2.07
N ASN A 145 15.47 8.48 2.71
CA ASN A 145 14.60 9.57 2.22
C ASN A 145 15.34 10.89 2.05
N THR A 146 16.40 11.12 2.83
CA THR A 146 17.22 12.34 2.73
C THR A 146 18.48 12.18 1.88
N ILE A 147 18.79 10.97 1.40
CA ILE A 147 19.89 10.74 0.45
C ILE A 147 19.38 11.02 -0.96
N GLN A 148 19.66 12.22 -1.46
CA GLN A 148 19.29 12.60 -2.83
C GLN A 148 20.14 11.84 -3.85
N VAL A 149 19.53 11.39 -4.95
CA VAL A 149 20.19 10.74 -6.09
C VAL A 149 19.51 11.18 -7.39
N ARG A 150 20.10 10.86 -8.53
CA ARG A 150 19.52 11.13 -9.84
C ARG A 150 19.34 9.83 -10.61
N PHE A 151 18.17 9.62 -11.19
CA PHE A 151 17.86 8.44 -12.01
C PHE A 151 16.93 8.86 -13.16
N ASP A 152 17.13 8.33 -14.36
CA ASP A 152 16.41 8.76 -15.58
C ASP A 152 16.40 10.29 -15.78
N ASN A 153 17.56 10.92 -15.55
CA ASN A 153 17.76 12.37 -15.60
C ASN A 153 16.90 13.20 -14.63
N LYS A 154 16.18 12.56 -13.70
CA LYS A 154 15.31 13.20 -12.70
C LYS A 154 15.91 13.07 -11.30
N GLY A 155 15.68 14.07 -10.46
CA GLY A 155 16.01 13.99 -9.04
C GLY A 155 15.03 13.07 -8.31
N THR A 156 15.55 12.25 -7.41
CA THR A 156 14.80 11.41 -6.47
C THR A 156 15.62 11.23 -5.19
N ASN A 157 15.18 10.39 -4.26
CA ASN A 157 15.96 9.96 -3.11
C ASN A 157 16.15 8.43 -3.12
N LEU A 158 17.11 7.93 -2.33
CA LEU A 158 17.46 6.51 -2.28
C LEU A 158 16.29 5.62 -1.87
N HIS A 159 15.44 6.07 -0.94
CA HIS A 159 14.24 5.34 -0.52
C HIS A 159 13.28 5.15 -1.71
N SER A 160 12.83 6.26 -2.31
CA SER A 160 11.90 6.23 -3.44
C SER A 160 12.49 5.56 -4.71
N LEU A 161 13.82 5.58 -4.87
CA LEU A 161 14.51 4.83 -5.92
C LEU A 161 14.20 3.33 -5.80
N TRP A 162 14.33 2.79 -4.59
CA TRP A 162 14.11 1.37 -4.28
C TRP A 162 12.64 1.00 -4.19
N ASP A 163 11.80 1.86 -3.62
CA ASP A 163 10.36 1.60 -3.54
C ASP A 163 9.73 1.45 -4.92
N SER A 164 10.07 2.36 -5.84
CA SER A 164 9.28 2.53 -7.06
C SER A 164 10.13 2.70 -8.31
N LYS A 165 11.16 3.57 -8.30
CA LYS A 165 11.75 4.03 -9.57
C LYS A 165 12.47 2.93 -10.36
N LEU A 166 13.17 2.02 -9.68
CA LEU A 166 13.82 0.90 -10.35
C LEU A 166 12.79 -0.08 -10.95
N ILE A 167 11.67 -0.32 -10.27
CA ILE A 167 10.56 -1.14 -10.82
C ILE A 167 9.87 -0.43 -11.99
N ASP A 168 9.57 0.86 -11.82
CA ASP A 168 8.88 1.67 -12.84
C ASP A 168 9.68 1.74 -14.14
N HIS A 169 11.01 1.73 -14.06
CA HIS A 169 11.91 1.77 -15.20
C HIS A 169 11.74 0.57 -16.15
N GLU A 170 11.31 -0.59 -15.64
CA GLU A 170 11.05 -1.75 -16.51
C GLU A 170 9.85 -1.56 -17.44
N GLY A 171 8.99 -0.56 -17.18
CA GLY A 171 7.79 -0.30 -17.99
C GLY A 171 6.72 -1.38 -17.89
N LEU A 172 6.85 -2.33 -16.96
CA LEU A 172 5.94 -3.45 -16.80
C LEU A 172 4.63 -3.04 -16.13
N SER A 173 3.55 -3.74 -16.52
CA SER A 173 2.27 -3.73 -15.78
C SER A 173 2.41 -4.50 -14.47
N GLU A 174 1.52 -4.28 -13.50
CA GLU A 174 1.52 -5.04 -12.23
C GLU A 174 1.40 -6.55 -12.45
N SER A 175 0.58 -6.97 -13.42
CA SER A 175 0.44 -8.38 -13.79
C SER A 175 1.71 -8.95 -14.40
N ASP A 176 2.42 -8.17 -15.22
CA ASP A 176 3.69 -8.61 -15.80
C ASP A 176 4.79 -8.68 -14.75
N ILE A 177 4.83 -7.74 -13.79
CA ILE A 177 5.76 -7.82 -12.65
C ILE A 177 5.50 -9.10 -11.88
N ALA A 178 4.25 -9.35 -11.44
CA ALA A 178 3.91 -10.56 -10.69
C ALA A 178 4.27 -11.84 -11.45
N LYS A 179 3.97 -11.89 -12.75
CA LYS A 179 4.28 -13.02 -13.62
C LYS A 179 5.79 -13.23 -13.82
N ASN A 180 6.54 -12.16 -14.04
CA ASN A 180 7.96 -12.23 -14.38
C ASN A 180 8.84 -12.43 -13.14
N TYR A 181 8.38 -12.00 -11.98
CA TYR A 181 9.15 -12.05 -10.74
C TYR A 181 8.91 -13.35 -9.96
N ASP A 182 7.74 -14.00 -10.10
CA ASP A 182 7.41 -15.29 -9.48
C ASP A 182 8.17 -16.45 -10.16
N VAL A 183 9.44 -16.61 -9.78
CA VAL A 183 10.37 -17.57 -10.39
C VAL A 183 10.93 -18.57 -9.38
N ALA A 184 10.53 -18.48 -8.11
CA ALA A 184 10.94 -19.36 -7.03
C ALA A 184 10.77 -20.85 -7.40
N THR A 185 11.82 -21.63 -7.20
CA THR A 185 11.76 -23.08 -7.35
C THR A 185 10.97 -23.72 -6.20
N GLY A 186 10.51 -24.95 -6.38
CA GLY A 186 9.80 -25.68 -5.31
C GLY A 186 10.61 -25.84 -4.01
N THR A 187 11.95 -25.86 -4.09
CA THR A 187 12.84 -25.88 -2.91
C THR A 187 12.87 -24.51 -2.23
N GLU A 188 13.02 -23.43 -3.00
CA GLU A 188 13.00 -22.07 -2.48
C GLU A 188 11.65 -21.73 -1.84
N ILE A 189 10.54 -22.14 -2.46
CA ILE A 189 9.19 -21.94 -1.90
C ILE A 189 9.09 -22.56 -0.51
N LYS A 190 9.51 -23.82 -0.36
CA LYS A 190 9.47 -24.51 0.95
C LYS A 190 10.34 -23.81 1.98
N GLN A 191 11.56 -23.40 1.59
CA GLN A 191 12.46 -22.70 2.49
C GLN A 191 11.89 -21.35 2.90
N TRP A 192 11.52 -20.51 1.95
CA TRP A 192 11.04 -19.16 2.21
C TRP A 192 9.76 -19.16 3.04
N GLN A 193 8.83 -20.09 2.81
CA GLN A 193 7.63 -20.23 3.65
C GLN A 193 7.94 -20.70 5.09
N SER A 194 9.10 -21.30 5.33
CA SER A 194 9.55 -21.69 6.68
C SER A 194 10.32 -20.60 7.42
N ASP A 195 10.87 -19.62 6.69
CA ASP A 195 11.65 -18.53 7.28
C ASP A 195 10.77 -17.65 8.19
N SER A 196 11.34 -17.22 9.32
CA SER A 196 10.63 -16.32 10.25
C SER A 196 10.68 -14.86 9.79
N PRO A 197 9.75 -14.00 10.24
CA PRO A 197 9.83 -12.56 9.97
C PRO A 197 11.17 -11.92 10.35
N MET A 198 11.85 -12.43 11.38
CA MET A 198 13.18 -11.95 11.78
C MET A 198 14.24 -12.19 10.68
N GLU A 199 14.17 -13.32 9.96
CA GLU A 199 15.08 -13.58 8.84
C GLU A 199 14.83 -12.61 7.69
N TRP A 200 13.56 -12.30 7.41
CA TRP A 200 13.22 -11.41 6.30
C TRP A 200 13.79 -10.02 6.53
N LEU A 201 13.66 -9.50 7.76
CA LEU A 201 14.23 -8.23 8.15
C LEU A 201 15.77 -8.28 8.14
N TRP A 202 16.39 -9.39 8.59
CA TRP A 202 17.84 -9.53 8.55
C TRP A 202 18.39 -9.44 7.12
N GLU A 203 17.75 -10.10 6.15
CA GLU A 203 18.12 -9.99 4.74
C GLU A 203 17.97 -8.55 4.22
N SER A 204 16.85 -7.88 4.55
CA SER A 204 16.62 -6.47 4.18
C SER A 204 17.69 -5.54 4.76
N TYR A 205 18.11 -5.78 6.01
CA TYR A 205 19.16 -5.02 6.68
C TYR A 205 20.56 -5.24 6.08
N GLN A 206 20.87 -6.47 5.66
CA GLN A 206 22.11 -6.75 4.95
C GLN A 206 22.16 -6.02 3.60
N ILE A 207 21.06 -6.04 2.85
CA ILE A 207 20.96 -5.32 1.58
C ILE A 207 21.08 -3.82 1.84
N SER A 208 20.33 -3.23 2.78
CA SER A 208 20.39 -1.79 3.05
C SER A 208 21.78 -1.33 3.47
N SER A 209 22.50 -2.15 4.25
CA SER A 209 23.91 -1.92 4.59
C SER A 209 24.81 -1.86 3.34
N GLU A 210 24.61 -2.76 2.37
CA GLU A 210 25.29 -2.71 1.08
C GLU A 210 24.96 -1.42 0.31
N LEU A 211 23.70 -1.00 0.32
CA LEU A 211 23.27 0.22 -0.39
C LEU A 211 23.94 1.48 0.16
N TYR A 212 24.06 1.59 1.48
CA TYR A 212 24.75 2.72 2.11
C TYR A 212 26.26 2.75 1.78
N MET A 213 26.89 1.59 1.54
CA MET A 213 28.30 1.55 1.12
C MET A 213 28.48 1.96 -0.35
N ASN A 214 27.51 1.64 -1.20
CA ASN A 214 27.64 1.77 -2.66
C ASN A 214 26.91 2.99 -3.24
N THR A 215 26.11 3.71 -2.45
CA THR A 215 25.35 4.87 -2.92
C THR A 215 25.78 6.14 -2.19
N LYS A 216 26.17 7.17 -2.95
CA LYS A 216 26.54 8.49 -2.42
C LYS A 216 25.44 9.53 -2.66
N PRO A 217 25.26 10.50 -1.75
CA PRO A 217 24.40 11.66 -2.03
C PRO A 217 24.82 12.38 -3.32
N GLY A 218 23.85 12.70 -4.16
CA GLY A 218 24.04 13.33 -5.48
C GLY A 218 24.45 12.37 -6.60
N GLN A 219 24.64 11.08 -6.32
CA GLN A 219 25.04 10.11 -7.33
C GLN A 219 24.04 10.03 -8.48
N GLN A 220 24.58 10.04 -9.71
CA GLN A 220 23.84 9.61 -10.89
C GLN A 220 23.82 8.08 -10.90
N ILE A 221 22.62 7.53 -10.78
CA ILE A 221 22.38 6.10 -10.92
C ILE A 221 22.53 5.76 -12.40
N ASP A 222 23.45 4.85 -12.68
CA ASP A 222 23.79 4.39 -14.02
C ASP A 222 23.19 3.01 -14.32
N GLU A 223 23.41 2.55 -15.54
CA GLU A 223 22.91 1.26 -16.01
C GLU A 223 23.50 0.09 -15.20
N ALA A 224 24.76 0.20 -14.76
CA ALA A 224 25.41 -0.86 -13.98
C ALA A 224 24.76 -1.01 -12.61
N TYR A 225 24.45 0.09 -11.92
CA TYR A 225 23.68 0.08 -10.69
C TYR A 225 22.29 -0.53 -10.94
N TYR A 226 21.60 -0.09 -11.99
CA TYR A 226 20.26 -0.58 -12.32
C TYR A 226 20.25 -2.09 -12.56
N GLN A 227 21.08 -2.59 -13.47
CA GLN A 227 21.16 -4.02 -13.81
C GLN A 227 21.52 -4.89 -12.61
N LYS A 228 22.40 -4.41 -11.73
CA LYS A 228 22.72 -5.11 -10.48
C LYS A 228 21.49 -5.19 -9.57
N TYR A 229 20.91 -4.04 -9.23
CA TYR A 229 19.94 -3.98 -8.14
C TYR A 229 18.49 -4.32 -8.55
N ILE A 230 18.14 -4.26 -9.84
CA ILE A 230 16.83 -4.75 -10.29
C ILE A 230 16.68 -6.26 -10.06
N THR A 231 17.76 -7.04 -10.16
CA THR A 231 17.74 -8.48 -9.84
C THR A 231 17.49 -8.74 -8.35
N VAL A 232 18.03 -7.87 -7.48
CA VAL A 232 17.78 -7.92 -6.03
C VAL A 232 16.32 -7.58 -5.74
N ILE A 233 15.78 -6.53 -6.36
CA ILE A 233 14.38 -6.13 -6.22
C ILE A 233 13.43 -7.26 -6.65
N ARG A 234 13.66 -7.85 -7.82
CA ARG A 234 12.90 -9.00 -8.33
C ARG A 234 12.83 -10.11 -7.29
N LYS A 235 13.98 -10.49 -6.73
CA LYS A 235 14.07 -11.51 -5.69
C LYS A 235 13.33 -11.12 -4.40
N ARG A 236 13.43 -9.87 -3.94
CA ARG A 236 12.75 -9.43 -2.71
C ARG A 236 11.23 -9.42 -2.85
N VAL A 237 10.71 -9.03 -4.01
CA VAL A 237 9.28 -9.08 -4.31
C VAL A 237 8.78 -10.53 -4.40
N ASP A 238 9.54 -11.43 -5.04
CA ASP A 238 9.21 -12.88 -5.08
C ASP A 238 9.19 -13.46 -3.67
N GLN A 239 10.27 -13.28 -2.90
CA GLN A 239 10.37 -13.71 -1.51
C GLN A 239 9.19 -13.20 -0.67
N ALA A 240 8.83 -11.92 -0.79
CA ALA A 240 7.70 -11.35 -0.06
C ALA A 240 6.37 -12.01 -0.42
N GLY A 241 6.13 -12.26 -1.72
CA GLY A 241 4.91 -12.94 -2.18
C GLY A 241 4.83 -14.37 -1.66
N ILE A 242 5.91 -15.15 -1.78
CA ILE A 242 5.99 -16.52 -1.28
C ILE A 242 5.83 -16.59 0.23
N ARG A 243 6.48 -15.71 0.99
CA ARG A 243 6.40 -15.66 2.46
C ARG A 243 5.03 -15.21 2.94
N LEU A 244 4.40 -14.23 2.30
CA LEU A 244 3.03 -13.83 2.58
C LEU A 244 2.06 -15.01 2.37
N ALA A 245 2.21 -15.76 1.27
CA ALA A 245 1.43 -16.98 1.06
C ALA A 245 1.68 -18.01 2.16
N GLY A 246 2.93 -18.18 2.58
CA GLY A 246 3.32 -19.04 3.71
C GLY A 246 2.60 -18.68 5.01
N GLU A 247 2.61 -17.42 5.41
CA GLU A 247 1.93 -16.97 6.64
C GLU A 247 0.41 -17.12 6.53
N LEU A 248 -0.19 -16.72 5.41
CA LEU A 248 -1.63 -16.89 5.21
C LEU A 248 -2.02 -18.38 5.22
N ASN A 249 -1.21 -19.25 4.64
CA ASN A 249 -1.41 -20.70 4.69
C ASN A 249 -1.30 -21.24 6.12
N LYS A 250 -0.29 -20.82 6.90
CA LYS A 250 -0.17 -21.19 8.32
C LYS A 250 -1.40 -20.74 9.12
N LEU A 251 -1.93 -19.55 8.84
CA LEU A 251 -3.08 -18.98 9.53
C LEU A 251 -4.40 -19.68 9.18
N PHE A 252 -4.61 -20.01 7.90
CA PHE A 252 -5.96 -20.30 7.40
C PHE A 252 -6.13 -21.65 6.71
N ASN A 253 -5.09 -22.45 6.51
CA ASN A 253 -5.23 -23.72 5.78
C ASN A 253 -6.22 -24.70 6.43
N SER A 254 -6.41 -24.62 7.75
CA SER A 254 -7.42 -25.40 8.49
C SER A 254 -8.49 -24.53 9.15
N ALA A 255 -8.53 -23.23 8.83
CA ALA A 255 -9.55 -22.33 9.35
C ALA A 255 -10.87 -22.55 8.61
N THR A 256 -11.97 -22.54 9.35
CA THR A 256 -13.28 -22.33 8.74
C THR A 256 -13.35 -20.88 8.28
N PRO A 257 -13.84 -20.61 7.06
CA PRO A 257 -14.14 -19.26 6.65
C PRO A 257 -15.00 -18.59 7.70
N PRO A 258 -14.87 -17.27 7.92
CA PRO A 258 -15.86 -16.55 8.69
C PRO A 258 -17.21 -16.94 8.09
N THR A 259 -18.12 -17.47 8.93
CA THR A 259 -19.48 -17.76 8.48
C THR A 259 -19.89 -16.52 7.75
N ALA A 260 -20.22 -16.64 6.46
CA ALA A 260 -20.94 -15.58 5.80
C ALA A 260 -22.07 -15.34 6.78
N THR A 261 -22.03 -14.23 7.49
CA THR A 261 -23.26 -13.67 7.96
C THR A 261 -23.93 -13.55 6.59
N THR A 262 -24.81 -14.51 6.27
CA THR A 262 -26.13 -14.11 5.85
C THR A 262 -26.35 -12.95 6.77
N ALA A 263 -26.20 -11.75 6.22
CA ALA A 263 -26.95 -10.67 6.77
C ALA A 263 -28.32 -11.35 6.93
N THR A 264 -28.65 -11.77 8.16
CA THR A 264 -29.99 -11.57 8.65
C THR A 264 -30.24 -10.20 8.10
N ALA A 265 -31.08 -10.17 7.06
CA ALA A 265 -31.42 -8.93 6.45
C ALA A 265 -31.91 -8.11 7.64
N VAL A 266 -31.03 -7.30 8.22
CA VAL A 266 -31.34 -5.93 8.53
C VAL A 266 -32.12 -5.58 7.31
N PRO A 267 -33.45 -5.39 7.43
CA PRO A 267 -34.24 -4.99 6.29
C PRO A 267 -33.37 -3.94 5.63
N GLN A 268 -33.00 -4.18 4.37
CA GLN A 268 -32.35 -3.15 3.60
C GLN A 268 -33.44 -2.10 3.50
N VAL A 269 -33.55 -1.26 4.55
CA VAL A 269 -34.11 0.06 4.45
C VAL A 269 -33.22 0.61 3.38
N ALA A 270 -33.72 0.63 2.15
CA ALA A 270 -33.01 1.20 1.03
C ALA A 270 -32.49 2.53 1.55
N ALA A 271 -31.17 2.61 1.77
CA ALA A 271 -30.54 3.83 2.23
C ALA A 271 -31.05 4.87 1.25
N THR A 272 -31.82 5.83 1.75
CA THR A 272 -32.65 6.66 0.89
C THR A 272 -31.67 7.53 0.11
N VAL A 273 -31.35 7.10 -1.11
CA VAL A 273 -30.36 7.77 -1.94
C VAL A 273 -30.88 9.17 -2.17
N THR A 274 -30.23 10.13 -1.51
CA THR A 274 -30.70 11.50 -1.53
C THR A 274 -30.00 12.21 -2.67
N ASN A 275 -30.78 12.70 -3.63
CA ASN A 275 -30.25 13.59 -4.66
C ASN A 275 -29.92 14.94 -4.02
N ILE A 276 -28.63 15.31 -4.02
CA ILE A 276 -28.17 16.58 -3.48
C ILE A 276 -27.35 17.35 -4.51
N LYS A 277 -27.35 18.67 -4.37
CA LYS A 277 -26.43 19.52 -5.14
C LYS A 277 -25.00 19.32 -4.66
N LEU A 278 -24.04 19.51 -5.57
CA LEU A 278 -22.62 19.37 -5.27
C LEU A 278 -22.16 20.30 -4.12
N GLU A 279 -22.73 21.51 -4.06
CA GLU A 279 -22.45 22.50 -3.01
C GLU A 279 -22.84 22.06 -1.59
N ASP A 280 -23.76 21.09 -1.49
CA ASP A 280 -24.31 20.59 -0.23
C ASP A 280 -23.64 19.30 0.25
N VAL A 281 -22.74 18.69 -0.55
CA VAL A 281 -22.12 17.39 -0.26
C VAL A 281 -21.39 17.36 1.09
N LYS A 282 -20.78 18.49 1.48
CA LYS A 282 -20.13 18.63 2.80
C LYS A 282 -21.06 18.41 4.00
N ASN A 283 -22.36 18.63 3.81
CA ASN A 283 -23.39 18.46 4.86
C ASN A 283 -23.94 17.01 4.89
N ALA A 284 -23.48 16.15 3.99
CA ALA A 284 -23.96 14.79 3.80
C ALA A 284 -22.93 13.72 4.19
N ILE A 285 -21.88 14.07 4.94
CA ILE A 285 -20.90 13.11 5.49
C ILE A 285 -21.64 12.03 6.29
N GLY A 286 -21.31 10.76 6.00
CA GLY A 286 -21.95 9.58 6.59
C GLY A 286 -23.27 9.17 5.91
N LYS A 287 -23.65 9.78 4.79
CA LYS A 287 -24.86 9.44 4.03
C LYS A 287 -24.54 8.96 2.62
N THR A 288 -25.37 8.07 2.09
CA THR A 288 -25.38 7.70 0.67
C THR A 288 -26.13 8.77 -0.14
N VAL A 289 -25.48 9.33 -1.14
CA VAL A 289 -26.05 10.41 -1.96
C VAL A 289 -25.85 10.15 -3.44
N THR A 290 -26.68 10.78 -4.25
CA THR A 290 -26.40 11.01 -5.67
C THR A 290 -26.18 12.49 -5.89
N THR A 291 -25.07 12.85 -6.53
CA THR A 291 -24.77 14.24 -6.87
C THR A 291 -24.17 14.35 -8.26
N GLN A 292 -24.28 15.52 -8.86
CA GLN A 292 -23.79 15.81 -10.20
C GLN A 292 -22.79 16.96 -10.15
N GLY A 293 -21.67 16.84 -10.87
CA GLY A 293 -20.63 17.86 -10.89
C GLY A 293 -19.79 17.83 -12.16
N LYS A 294 -19.28 19.00 -12.54
CA LYS A 294 -18.28 19.10 -13.61
C LYS A 294 -16.93 18.63 -13.10
N VAL A 295 -16.30 17.70 -13.82
CA VAL A 295 -14.92 17.29 -13.57
C VAL A 295 -14.00 18.45 -13.91
N PHE A 296 -13.24 18.89 -12.90
CA PHE A 296 -12.27 19.97 -13.06
C PHE A 296 -10.86 19.44 -13.29
N SER A 297 -10.50 18.34 -12.62
CA SER A 297 -9.19 17.71 -12.77
C SER A 297 -9.27 16.23 -12.40
N SER A 298 -8.54 15.39 -13.10
CA SER A 298 -8.29 14.00 -12.73
C SER A 298 -6.80 13.74 -12.54
N LYS A 299 -6.43 12.94 -11.54
CA LYS A 299 -5.03 12.54 -11.31
C LYS A 299 -4.96 11.06 -10.94
N ASP A 300 -4.29 10.27 -11.77
CA ASP A 300 -3.90 8.91 -11.41
C ASP A 300 -2.72 8.97 -10.44
N ILE A 301 -2.86 8.32 -9.29
CA ILE A 301 -1.82 8.20 -8.26
C ILE A 301 -1.32 6.77 -8.10
N GLY A 302 -1.58 5.91 -9.09
CA GLY A 302 -1.33 4.48 -9.01
C GLY A 302 -2.50 3.78 -8.34
N SER A 303 -2.74 4.02 -7.06
CA SER A 303 -3.76 3.26 -6.31
C SER A 303 -5.21 3.60 -6.59
N MET A 304 -5.42 4.81 -7.09
CA MET A 304 -6.73 5.30 -7.48
C MET A 304 -6.57 6.43 -8.49
N VAL A 305 -7.66 6.75 -9.18
CA VAL A 305 -7.78 8.01 -9.92
C VAL A 305 -8.60 8.98 -9.09
N LEU A 306 -7.98 10.09 -8.68
CA LEU A 306 -8.66 11.17 -7.96
C LEU A 306 -9.31 12.12 -8.95
N VAL A 307 -10.64 12.23 -8.90
CA VAL A 307 -11.43 13.09 -9.78
C VAL A 307 -12.06 14.21 -8.95
N ASN A 308 -11.59 15.44 -9.14
CA ASN A 308 -12.09 16.60 -8.41
C ASN A 308 -13.27 17.24 -9.13
N LEU A 309 -14.39 17.43 -8.43
CA LEU A 309 -15.58 18.09 -8.94
C LEU A 309 -15.71 19.53 -8.45
N GLY A 310 -16.17 20.41 -9.35
CA GLY A 310 -16.48 21.82 -9.08
C GLY A 310 -15.28 22.77 -9.12
N ALA A 311 -14.11 22.33 -8.65
CA ALA A 311 -12.86 23.10 -8.71
C ALA A 311 -11.63 22.18 -8.61
N ALA A 312 -10.44 22.73 -8.88
CA ALA A 312 -9.18 22.03 -8.62
C ALA A 312 -8.90 21.90 -7.12
N TYR A 313 -8.09 20.91 -6.78
CA TYR A 313 -7.48 20.80 -5.46
C TYR A 313 -6.69 22.08 -5.09
N PRO A 314 -6.79 22.60 -3.84
CA PRO A 314 -7.54 22.08 -2.69
C PRO A 314 -8.97 22.64 -2.52
N ASN A 315 -9.51 23.31 -3.54
CA ASN A 315 -10.78 24.04 -3.48
C ASN A 315 -11.98 23.24 -4.01
N GLN A 316 -11.78 21.98 -4.39
CA GLN A 316 -12.84 21.10 -4.89
C GLN A 316 -13.94 20.91 -3.84
N MET A 317 -15.16 20.74 -4.32
CA MET A 317 -16.33 20.49 -3.47
C MET A 317 -16.43 19.01 -3.07
N LEU A 318 -16.02 18.12 -3.98
CA LEU A 318 -16.01 16.67 -3.79
C LEU A 318 -14.82 16.08 -4.55
N THR A 319 -14.11 15.16 -3.89
CA THR A 319 -13.20 14.24 -4.55
C THR A 319 -13.90 12.92 -4.79
N VAL A 320 -13.86 12.40 -6.02
CA VAL A 320 -14.30 11.02 -6.33
C VAL A 320 -13.05 10.17 -6.50
N ALA A 321 -12.82 9.23 -5.59
CA ALA A 321 -11.70 8.32 -5.61
C ALA A 321 -12.08 7.03 -6.34
N LEU A 322 -11.64 6.90 -7.60
CA LEU A 322 -11.89 5.71 -8.41
C LEU A 322 -10.90 4.61 -8.08
N LYS A 323 -11.37 3.48 -7.60
CA LYS A 323 -10.57 2.29 -7.23
C LYS A 323 -10.99 1.08 -8.07
N GLY A 324 -10.13 0.05 -8.11
CA GLY A 324 -10.42 -1.19 -8.83
C GLY A 324 -10.81 -0.94 -10.29
N LYS A 325 -11.90 -1.58 -10.75
CA LYS A 325 -12.41 -1.44 -12.13
C LYS A 325 -12.81 -0.02 -12.50
N ALA A 326 -13.29 0.78 -11.54
CA ALA A 326 -13.69 2.16 -11.81
C ALA A 326 -12.51 3.06 -12.25
N LYS A 327 -11.27 2.68 -11.96
CA LYS A 327 -10.07 3.42 -12.43
C LYS A 327 -10.04 3.58 -13.95
N GLU A 328 -10.52 2.59 -14.70
CA GLU A 328 -10.53 2.59 -16.17
C GLU A 328 -11.38 3.73 -16.75
N LEU A 329 -12.32 4.26 -15.96
CA LEU A 329 -13.13 5.40 -16.36
C LEU A 329 -12.35 6.71 -16.29
N GLY A 330 -11.31 6.82 -15.46
CA GLY A 330 -10.68 8.10 -15.08
C GLY A 330 -10.33 9.02 -16.25
N ALA A 331 -9.67 8.48 -17.27
CA ALA A 331 -9.28 9.23 -18.47
C ALA A 331 -10.48 9.70 -19.32
N GLN A 332 -11.63 9.03 -19.19
CA GLN A 332 -12.84 9.31 -19.96
C GLN A 332 -13.71 10.40 -19.33
N LEU A 333 -13.46 10.79 -18.08
CA LEU A 333 -14.29 11.74 -17.32
C LEU A 333 -13.84 13.19 -17.47
N GLU A 334 -12.66 13.44 -18.04
CA GLU A 334 -12.07 14.78 -18.10
C GLU A 334 -12.99 15.78 -18.79
N ASN A 335 -13.20 16.94 -18.15
CA ASN A 335 -14.11 18.02 -18.58
C ASN A 335 -15.60 17.65 -18.72
N LYS A 336 -16.03 16.45 -18.32
CA LYS A 336 -17.44 16.02 -18.40
C LYS A 336 -18.25 16.43 -17.17
N MET A 337 -19.56 16.51 -17.37
CA MET A 337 -20.53 16.52 -16.28
C MET A 337 -20.78 15.07 -15.88
N ILE A 338 -20.47 14.71 -14.65
CA ILE A 338 -20.66 13.35 -14.16
C ILE A 338 -21.69 13.33 -13.03
N THR A 339 -22.47 12.25 -12.98
CA THR A 339 -23.32 11.91 -11.83
C THR A 339 -22.66 10.77 -11.08
N VAL A 340 -22.51 10.93 -9.77
CA VAL A 340 -21.91 9.92 -8.89
C VAL A 340 -22.86 9.57 -7.77
N GLU A 341 -22.97 8.27 -7.49
CA GLU A 341 -23.74 7.73 -6.37
C GLU A 341 -22.81 6.99 -5.41
N GLY A 342 -22.81 7.37 -4.14
CA GLY A 342 -22.01 6.69 -3.13
C GLY A 342 -22.09 7.32 -1.74
N ASP A 343 -21.40 6.69 -0.80
CA ASP A 343 -21.29 7.17 0.57
C ASP A 343 -20.31 8.34 0.64
N VAL A 344 -20.77 9.47 1.19
CA VAL A 344 -19.89 10.61 1.42
C VAL A 344 -19.11 10.38 2.71
N ILE A 345 -17.79 10.33 2.62
CA ILE A 345 -16.89 10.20 3.76
C ILE A 345 -16.12 11.50 3.99
N ASP A 346 -15.68 11.74 5.22
CA ASP A 346 -14.68 12.76 5.50
C ASP A 346 -13.29 12.16 5.28
N TYR A 347 -12.55 12.70 4.32
CA TYR A 347 -11.15 12.38 4.13
C TYR A 347 -10.31 13.65 4.31
N LYS A 348 -9.62 13.74 5.46
CA LYS A 348 -8.75 14.86 5.82
C LYS A 348 -9.49 16.22 5.76
N GLY A 349 -10.73 16.26 6.24
CA GLY A 349 -11.55 17.48 6.27
C GLY A 349 -12.17 17.86 4.93
N LYS A 350 -12.19 16.93 3.96
CA LYS A 350 -12.81 17.12 2.64
C LYS A 350 -13.79 15.98 2.35
N PRO A 351 -14.93 16.28 1.71
CA PRO A 351 -15.84 15.23 1.26
C PRO A 351 -15.20 14.40 0.16
N GLU A 352 -15.28 13.07 0.32
CA GLU A 352 -14.83 12.10 -0.67
C GLU A 352 -15.91 11.03 -0.89
N ILE A 353 -16.03 10.52 -2.12
CA ILE A 353 -16.79 9.32 -2.43
C ILE A 353 -15.84 8.33 -3.09
N ILE A 354 -15.76 7.12 -2.54
CA ILE A 354 -14.96 6.03 -3.11
C ILE A 354 -15.85 5.21 -4.04
N ILE A 355 -15.43 5.06 -5.30
CA ILE A 355 -16.15 4.26 -6.29
C ILE A 355 -15.27 3.11 -6.75
N THR A 356 -15.76 1.87 -6.58
CA THR A 356 -15.14 0.65 -7.11
C THR A 356 -15.93 0.05 -8.29
N ASP A 357 -17.26 0.24 -8.29
CA ASP A 357 -18.18 -0.19 -9.35
C ASP A 357 -18.38 0.92 -10.40
N PRO A 358 -17.93 0.72 -11.66
CA PRO A 358 -18.13 1.68 -12.75
C PRO A 358 -19.59 2.10 -12.95
N ALA A 359 -20.58 1.25 -12.62
CA ALA A 359 -22.00 1.55 -12.82
C ALA A 359 -22.53 2.69 -11.92
N LYS A 360 -21.78 3.05 -10.86
CA LYS A 360 -22.08 4.16 -9.96
C LYS A 360 -21.71 5.54 -10.53
N ILE A 361 -21.15 5.60 -11.73
CA ILE A 361 -20.81 6.83 -12.44
C ILE A 361 -21.53 6.88 -13.79
N LYS A 362 -22.14 8.03 -14.10
CA LYS A 362 -22.79 8.30 -15.40
C LYS A 362 -22.25 9.61 -15.96
N PHE A 363 -21.90 9.66 -17.25
CA PHE A 363 -21.22 10.80 -17.88
C PHE A 363 -21.41 10.86 -19.40
#